data_AF-A0A316JNU7-F1
#
_entry.id   AF-A0A316JNU7-F1
#
_cell.length_a   1.000
_cell.length_b   1.000
_cell.length_c   1.000
_cell.angle_alpha   90.00
_cell.angle_beta   90.00
_cell.angle_gamma   90.00
#
_symmetry.space_group_name_H-M   'P 1'
#
loop_
_entity.id
_entity.type
_entity.pdbx_description
1 polymer ?
#
loop_
_entity_poly.entity_id
_entity_poly.type
_entity_poly.pdbx_seq_one_letter_code
_entity_poly.pdbx_strand_id
1 'polypeptide(L)'
;MDQDGSAWDCLCGQGGYQGDLQGFLLELEQKPEFRAGVMLQALSRLRDVLKSEPEDAALETMVPLLMRDALVISRALLERLR
;
A
#
# COMPACT_ATOMS: atom_id res chain seq x y z
N MET A 1 29.03 -10.72 -10.51
CA MET A 1 27.78 -11.49 -10.28
C MET A 1 26.80 -10.49 -9.71
N ASP A 2 26.02 -9.86 -10.58
CA ASP A 2 24.97 -8.93 -10.19
C ASP A 2 23.93 -9.67 -9.36
N GLN A 3 23.75 -9.24 -8.11
CA GLN A 3 22.53 -9.60 -7.39
C GLN A 3 21.43 -8.75 -7.99
N ASP A 4 20.64 -9.34 -8.87
CA ASP A 4 19.39 -8.79 -9.34
C ASP A 4 18.57 -8.37 -8.11
N GLY A 5 18.31 -7.06 -7.99
CA GLY A 5 17.44 -6.54 -6.95
C GLY A 5 16.08 -7.24 -7.03
N SER A 6 15.55 -7.68 -5.89
CA SER A 6 14.24 -8.33 -5.85
C SER A 6 13.15 -7.36 -6.29
N ALA A 7 12.00 -7.89 -6.73
CA ALA A 7 10.82 -7.06 -7.03
C ALA A 7 10.43 -6.17 -5.82
N TRP A 8 10.77 -6.61 -4.61
CA TRP A 8 10.59 -5.85 -3.37
C TRP A 8 11.55 -4.66 -3.26
N ASP A 9 12.80 -4.81 -3.70
CA ASP A 9 13.80 -3.72 -3.73
C ASP A 9 13.44 -2.65 -4.78
N CYS A 10 12.86 -3.08 -5.90
CA CYS A 10 12.28 -2.21 -6.92
C CYS A 10 11.08 -1.43 -6.36
N LEU A 11 10.18 -2.12 -5.66
CA LEU A 11 8.98 -1.53 -5.07
C LEU A 11 9.30 -0.53 -3.94
N CYS A 12 10.35 -0.79 -3.14
CA CYS A 12 10.73 0.08 -2.03
C CYS A 12 11.62 1.27 -2.43
N GLY A 13 12.10 1.34 -3.68
CA GLY A 13 13.00 2.39 -4.15
C GLY A 13 14.36 2.36 -3.43
N GLN A 14 15.28 1.53 -3.92
CA GLN A 14 16.67 1.39 -3.45
C GLN A 14 16.89 1.50 -1.91
N GLY A 15 16.78 0.36 -1.22
CA GLY A 15 17.52 0.00 -0.01
C GLY A 15 17.18 0.69 1.31
N GLY A 16 16.74 1.95 1.32
CA GLY A 16 16.53 2.72 2.56
C GLY A 16 15.20 2.46 3.25
N TYR A 17 14.12 2.29 2.49
CA TYR A 17 12.75 2.19 3.01
C TYR A 17 12.23 0.76 3.14
N GLN A 18 13.05 -0.22 2.75
CA GLN A 18 12.70 -1.64 2.77
C GLN A 18 12.42 -2.15 4.18
N GLY A 19 13.26 -1.74 5.15
CA GLY A 19 13.13 -2.12 6.55
C GLY A 19 11.87 -1.53 7.20
N ASP A 20 11.53 -0.29 6.88
CA ASP A 20 10.36 0.39 7.46
C ASP A 20 9.06 -0.27 6.99
N LEU A 21 8.96 -0.59 5.70
CA LEU A 21 7.78 -1.21 5.12
C LEU A 21 7.62 -2.66 5.57
N GLN A 22 8.72 -3.41 5.63
CA GLN A 22 8.73 -4.77 6.15
C GLN A 22 8.36 -4.81 7.65
N GLY A 23 8.92 -3.90 8.44
CA GLY A 23 8.60 -3.75 9.86
C GLY A 23 7.13 -3.42 10.09
N PHE A 24 6.58 -2.50 9.30
CA PHE A 24 5.15 -2.18 9.34
C PHE A 24 4.26 -3.38 9.03
N LEU A 25 4.55 -4.15 7.98
CA LEU A 25 3.78 -5.34 7.64
C LEU A 25 3.86 -6.41 8.73
N LEU A 26 5.05 -6.62 9.30
CA LEU A 26 5.25 -7.55 10.41
C LEU A 26 4.45 -7.12 11.65
N GLU A 27 4.44 -5.82 11.96
CA GLU A 27 3.67 -5.30 13.09
C GLU A 27 2.17 -5.50 12.92
N LEU A 28 1.64 -5.26 11.71
CA LEU A 28 0.24 -5.55 11.38
C LEU A 28 -0.10 -7.04 11.47
N GLU A 29 0.86 -7.92 11.16
CA GLU A 29 0.67 -9.35 11.30
C GLU A 29 0.58 -9.76 12.77
N GLN A 30 1.46 -9.22 13.61
CA GLN A 30 1.53 -9.50 15.05
C GLN A 30 0.40 -8.87 15.86
N LYS A 31 -0.17 -7.74 15.39
CA LYS A 31 -1.23 -6.98 16.07
C LYS A 31 -2.48 -6.88 15.19
N PRO A 32 -3.27 -7.96 15.06
CA PRO A 32 -4.44 -7.99 14.20
C PRO A 32 -5.50 -6.94 14.54
N GLU A 33 -5.57 -6.50 15.78
CA GLU A 33 -6.45 -5.43 16.27
C GLU A 33 -6.21 -4.08 15.56
N PHE A 34 -4.99 -3.81 15.06
CA PHE A 34 -4.69 -2.59 14.35
C PHE A 34 -5.05 -2.63 12.86
N ARG A 35 -5.28 -3.83 12.29
CA ARG A 35 -5.55 -3.99 10.85
C ARG A 35 -6.78 -3.22 10.40
N ALA A 36 -7.87 -3.29 11.17
CA ALA A 36 -9.11 -2.58 10.85
C ALA A 36 -8.90 -1.05 10.86
N GLY A 37 -8.21 -0.53 11.87
CA GLY A 37 -7.90 0.90 11.97
C GLY A 37 -7.02 1.39 10.83
N VAL A 38 -5.95 0.65 10.52
CA VAL A 38 -5.04 0.98 9.42
C VAL A 38 -5.74 0.89 8.06
N MET A 39 -6.59 -0.11 7.85
CA MET A 39 -7.42 -0.21 6.65
C MET A 39 -8.36 0.99 6.51
N LEU A 40 -9.08 1.37 7.57
CA LEU A 40 -9.96 2.53 7.54
C LEU A 40 -9.20 3.83 7.25
N GLN A 41 -7.99 3.99 7.78
CA GLN A 41 -7.14 5.14 7.48
C GLN A 41 -6.69 5.15 6.01
N ALA A 42 -6.28 4.00 5.47
CA ALA A 42 -5.89 3.87 4.07
C ALA A 42 -7.08 4.20 3.14
N LEU A 43 -8.27 3.66 3.43
CA LEU A 43 -9.49 3.94 2.68
C LEU A 43 -9.94 5.40 2.81
N SER A 44 -9.80 6.01 3.99
CA SER A 44 -10.11 7.43 4.17
C SER A 44 -9.21 8.30 3.30
N ARG A 45 -7.90 8.03 3.28
CA ARG A 45 -6.95 8.76 2.42
C ARG A 45 -7.27 8.57 0.94
N LEU A 46 -7.53 7.33 0.51
CA LEU A 46 -7.95 7.05 -0.86
C LEU A 46 -9.23 7.82 -1.22
N ARG A 47 -10.25 7.78 -0.38
CA ARG A 47 -11.50 8.53 -0.58
C ARG A 47 -11.23 10.03 -0.73
N ASP A 48 -10.36 10.59 0.12
CA ASP A 48 -10.09 12.02 0.12
C ASP A 48 -9.33 12.45 -1.16
N VAL A 49 -8.44 11.60 -1.68
CA VAL A 49 -7.82 11.80 -3.00
C VAL A 49 -8.85 11.67 -4.12
N LEU A 50 -9.69 10.62 -4.11
CA LEU A 50 -10.70 10.44 -5.16
C LEU A 50 -11.75 11.56 -5.18
N LYS A 51 -12.02 12.20 -4.03
CA LYS A 51 -12.94 13.35 -3.95
C LYS A 51 -12.42 14.61 -4.65
N SER A 52 -11.10 14.73 -4.85
CA SER A 52 -10.56 15.85 -5.62
C SER A 52 -10.58 15.61 -7.12
N GLU A 53 -10.79 14.36 -7.55
CA GLU A 53 -10.84 14.00 -8.95
C GLU A 53 -12.26 14.18 -9.52
N PRO A 54 -12.38 14.64 -10.78
CA PRO A 54 -13.68 14.73 -11.44
C PRO A 54 -14.24 13.33 -11.74
N GLU A 55 -15.57 13.21 -11.84
CA GLU A 55 -16.24 11.91 -12.04
C GLU A 55 -15.90 11.27 -13.40
N ASP A 56 -15.52 12.07 -14.40
CA ASP A 56 -15.08 11.65 -15.73
C ASP A 56 -13.55 11.47 -15.82
N ALA A 57 -12.83 11.47 -14.69
CA ALA A 57 -11.41 11.18 -14.65
C ALA A 57 -11.12 9.84 -15.34
N ALA A 58 -10.09 9.84 -16.19
CA ALA A 58 -9.66 8.65 -16.89
C ALA A 58 -9.20 7.57 -15.89
N LEU A 59 -9.34 6.30 -16.27
CA LEU A 59 -8.79 5.17 -15.49
C LEU A 59 -7.26 5.26 -15.31
N GLU A 60 -6.59 6.00 -16.20
CA GLU A 60 -5.15 6.23 -16.18
C GLU A 60 -4.74 7.36 -15.22
N THR A 61 -5.71 8.06 -14.62
CA THR A 61 -5.45 9.12 -13.66
C THR A 61 -4.70 8.56 -12.45
N MET A 62 -3.53 9.12 -12.20
CA MET A 62 -2.66 8.70 -11.11
C MET A 62 -3.24 9.15 -9.77
N VAL A 63 -3.55 8.18 -8.90
CA VAL A 63 -4.01 8.43 -7.54
C VAL A 63 -2.79 8.33 -6.60
N PRO A 64 -2.26 9.46 -6.07
CA PRO A 64 -1.12 9.42 -5.18
C PRO A 64 -1.50 8.77 -3.85
N LEU A 65 -0.93 7.60 -3.58
CA LEU A 65 -1.09 6.88 -2.32
C LEU A 65 0.26 6.66 -1.64
N LEU A 66 0.23 6.55 -0.32
CA LEU A 66 1.38 6.04 0.42
C LEU A 66 1.54 4.55 0.11
N MET A 67 2.78 4.10 -0.07
CA MET A 67 3.09 2.69 -0.36
C MET A 67 2.46 1.73 0.67
N ARG A 68 2.47 2.10 1.95
CA ARG A 68 1.84 1.31 3.02
C ARG A 68 0.33 1.13 2.80
N ASP A 69 -0.36 2.17 2.33
CA ASP A 69 -1.82 2.16 2.15
C ASP A 69 -2.16 1.30 0.93
N ALA A 70 -1.38 1.45 -0.15
CA ALA A 70 -1.50 0.61 -1.35
C ALA A 70 -1.32 -0.88 -1.01
N LEU A 71 -0.34 -1.23 -0.18
CA LEU A 71 -0.12 -2.61 0.26
C LEU A 71 -1.26 -3.16 1.12
N VAL A 72 -1.74 -2.39 2.10
CA VAL A 72 -2.84 -2.81 2.97
C VAL A 72 -4.11 -3.07 2.16
N ILE A 73 -4.45 -2.14 1.25
CA ILE A 73 -5.62 -2.26 0.37
C ILE A 73 -5.45 -3.46 -0.56
N SER A 74 -4.30 -3.59 -1.23
CA SER A 74 -4.03 -4.70 -2.17
C SER A 74 -4.12 -6.06 -1.48
N ARG A 75 -3.55 -6.20 -0.28
CA ARG A 75 -3.65 -7.44 0.50
C ARG A 75 -5.09 -7.83 0.77
N ALA A 76 -5.92 -6.89 1.22
CA ALA A 76 -7.33 -7.19 1.50
C ALA A 76 -8.13 -7.51 0.24
N LEU A 77 -7.82 -6.90 -0.91
CA LEU A 77 -8.44 -7.26 -2.18
C LEU A 77 -8.07 -8.69 -2.59
N LEU A 78 -6.80 -9.07 -2.46
CA LEU A 78 -6.32 -10.42 -2.78
C LEU A 78 -6.89 -11.47 -1.82
N GLU A 79 -7.05 -11.16 -0.54
CA GLU A 79 -7.68 -12.05 0.44
C GLU A 79 -9.15 -12.35 0.11
N ARG A 80 -9.86 -11.45 -0.57
CA ARG A 80 -11.25 -11.68 -1.02
C ARG A 80 -11.34 -12.53 -2.29
N LEU A 81 -10.24 -12.70 -3.02
CA LEU A 81 -10.18 -13.52 -4.23
C LEU A 81 -9.75 -14.97 -3.95
N ARG A 82 -9.35 -15.27 -2.72
CA ARG A 82 -9.03 -16.63 -2.24
C ARG A 82 -10.25 -17.27 -1.58
#